data_AF-A0A1E3WGW9-F1
#
_entry.id   AF-A0A1E3WGW9-F1
#
_cell.length_a   1.000
_cell.length_b   1.000
_cell.length_c   1.000
_cell.angle_alpha   90.00
_cell.angle_beta   90.00
_cell.angle_gamma   90.00
#
_symmetry.space_group_name_H-M   'P 1'
#
loop_
_entity.id
_entity.type
_entity.pdbx_description
1 polymer ?
#
loop_
_entity_poly.entity_id
_entity_poly.type
_entity_poly.pdbx_seq_one_letter_code
_entity_poly.pdbx_strand_id
1 'polypeptide(L)' 'MKNVVSIQLNTLDEALHLQNLATINIGKYQENPIAGQAHLQSSLVRMWRDVHKQAGEVVLAFLKEAEKSECNM' A
#
# COMPACT_ATOMS: atom_id res chain seq x y z
N MET A 1 -6.82 18.80 11.91
CA MET A 1 -6.73 18.44 10.47
C MET A 1 -6.01 17.12 10.36
N LYS A 2 -6.58 16.13 9.68
CA LYS A 2 -5.91 14.86 9.37
C LYS A 2 -5.00 15.16 8.18
N ASN A 3 -3.68 15.16 8.37
CA ASN A 3 -2.74 15.26 7.24
C ASN A 3 -2.85 13.96 6.46
N VAL A 4 -3.56 13.98 5.33
CA VAL A 4 -3.70 12.84 4.43
C VAL A 4 -2.66 13.02 3.33
N VAL A 5 -1.70 12.10 3.27
CA VAL A 5 -0.75 12.02 2.15
C VAL A 5 -1.36 11.10 1.12
N SER A 6 -1.63 11.62 -0.08
CA SER A 6 -2.10 10.83 -1.22
C SER A 6 -0.93 10.46 -2.11
N ILE A 7 -0.81 9.19 -2.46
CA ILE A 7 0.22 8.65 -3.35
C ILE A 7 -0.37 8.58 -4.76
N GLN A 8 0.26 9.26 -5.71
CA GLN A 8 -0.09 9.16 -7.13
C GLN A 8 0.71 8.01 -7.76
N LEU A 9 0.00 7.01 -8.29
CA LEU A 9 0.57 5.86 -9.01
C LEU A 9 -0.06 5.83 -10.40
N ASN A 10 0.78 5.82 -11.43
CA ASN A 10 0.33 6.02 -12.82
C ASN A 10 0.35 4.72 -13.63
N THR A 11 0.99 3.67 -13.11
CA THR A 11 1.07 2.37 -13.75
C THR A 11 0.67 1.25 -12.79
N LEU A 12 0.19 0.15 -13.36
CA LEU A 12 -0.11 -1.07 -12.60
C LEU A 12 1.14 -1.60 -11.89
N ASP A 13 2.30 -1.58 -12.57
CA ASP A 13 3.57 -2.05 -12.01
C ASP A 13 4.01 -1.23 -10.80
N GLU A 14 3.91 0.10 -10.85
CA GLU A 14 4.18 0.97 -9.70
C GLU A 14 3.27 0.63 -8.51
N ALA A 15 1.97 0.40 -8.79
CA ALA A 15 1.00 0.07 -7.76
C ALA A 15 1.28 -1.30 -7.11
N LEU A 16 1.55 -2.33 -7.92
CA LEU A 16 1.91 -3.66 -7.42
C LEU A 16 3.22 -3.63 -6.63
N HIS A 17 4.24 -2.94 -7.15
CA HIS A 17 5.52 -2.82 -6.47
C HIS A 17 5.37 -2.17 -5.10
N LEU A 18 4.64 -1.06 -5.02
CA LEU A 18 4.45 -0.34 -3.78
C LEU A 18 3.60 -1.12 -2.77
N GLN A 19 2.55 -1.81 -3.25
CA GLN A 19 1.74 -2.70 -2.41
C GLN A 19 2.59 -3.81 -1.78
N ASN A 20 3.45 -4.44 -2.57
CA ASN A 20 4.37 -5.48 -2.10
C ASN A 20 5.41 -4.93 -1.10
N LEU A 21 6.00 -3.77 -1.41
CA LEU A 21 6.95 -3.11 -0.53
C LEU A 21 6.34 -2.78 0.83
N ALA A 22 5.07 -2.35 0.84
CA ALA A 22 4.35 -2.06 2.07
C ALA A 22 4.15 -3.33 2.92
N THR A 23 3.74 -4.45 2.31
CA THR A 23 3.62 -5.74 2.99
C THR A 23 4.92 -6.17 3.65
N ILE A 24 6.05 -6.06 2.93
CA ILE A 24 7.37 -6.41 3.44
C ILE A 24 7.73 -5.56 4.67
N ASN A 25 7.50 -4.25 4.60
CA ASN A 25 7.83 -3.35 5.71
C ASN A 25 6.94 -3.57 6.94
N ILE A 26 5.65 -3.85 6.73
CA ILE A 26 4.74 -4.23 7.83
C ILE A 26 5.28 -5.45 8.56
N GLY A 27 5.62 -6.53 7.83
CA GLY A 27 6.19 -7.75 8.39
C GLY A 27 7.48 -7.46 9.19
N LYS A 28 8.41 -6.70 8.60
CA LYS A 28 9.68 -6.33 9.26
C LYS A 28 9.48 -5.70 10.63
N TYR A 29 8.57 -4.72 10.76
CA TYR A 29 8.32 -4.06 12.06
C TYR A 29 7.57 -4.92 13.07
N GLN A 30 6.73 -5.84 12.60
CA GLN A 30 5.98 -6.75 13.48
C GLN A 30 6.83 -7.91 13.98
N GLU A 31 7.72 -8.43 13.13
CA GLU A 31 8.56 -9.61 13.41
C GLU A 31 9.85 -9.24 14.15
N ASN A 32 10.31 -8.00 14.05
CA ASN A 32 11.57 -7.54 14.65
C ASN A 32 11.32 -6.37 15.63
N PRO A 33 10.80 -6.64 16.84
CA PRO A 33 10.56 -5.59 17.83
C PRO A 33 11.87 -4.97 18.30
N ILE A 34 11.91 -3.64 18.38
CA ILE A 34 13.07 -2.88 18.88
C ILE A 34 12.74 -2.33 20.26
N ALA A 35 13.55 -2.70 21.26
CA ALA A 35 13.38 -2.27 22.63
C ALA A 35 13.31 -0.73 22.73
N GLY A 36 12.29 -0.23 23.44
CA GLY A 36 12.05 1.21 23.60
C GLY A 36 11.38 1.90 22.40
N GLN A 37 11.12 1.21 21.29
CA GLN A 37 10.57 1.81 20.06
C GLN A 37 9.17 1.32 19.66
N ALA A 38 8.44 0.65 20.55
CA ALA A 38 7.13 0.08 20.24
C ALA A 38 6.13 1.10 19.63
N HIS A 39 6.12 2.33 20.15
CA HIS A 39 5.26 3.40 19.62
C HIS A 39 5.64 3.83 18.20
N LEU A 40 6.95 3.93 17.92
CA LEU A 40 7.46 4.25 16.59
C LEU A 40 7.13 3.13 15.61
N GLN A 41 7.42 1.88 15.97
CA GLN A 41 7.10 0.71 15.13
C GLN A 41 5.60 0.60 14.85
N SER A 42 4.73 0.86 15.84
CA SER A 42 3.29 0.92 15.64
C SER A 42 2.86 2.02 14.66
N SER A 43 3.50 3.19 14.74
CA SER A 43 3.22 4.32 13.84
C SER A 43 3.66 4.02 12.40
N LEU A 44 4.84 3.39 12.24
CA LEU A 44 5.35 2.95 10.94
C LEU A 44 4.47 1.86 10.32
N VAL A 45 4.00 0.88 11.12
CA VAL A 45 3.03 -0.12 10.65
C VAL A 45 1.74 0.53 10.16
N ARG A 46 1.19 1.52 10.89
CA ARG A 46 -0.01 2.23 10.43
C ARG A 46 0.22 2.98 9.13
N MET A 47 1.36 3.67 9.00
CA MET A 47 1.74 4.36 7.77
C MET A 47 1.81 3.38 6.60
N TRP A 48 2.52 2.26 6.74
CA TRP A 48 2.62 1.27 5.66
C TRP A 48 1.30 0.58 5.34
N ARG A 49 0.40 0.38 6.31
CA ARG A 49 -0.97 -0.10 6.03
C ARG A 49 -1.76 0.88 5.16
N ASP A 50 -1.59 2.18 5.39
CA ASP A 50 -2.22 3.21 4.55
C ASP A 50 -1.64 3.20 3.14
N VAL A 51 -0.31 3.12 3.00
CA VAL A 51 0.38 2.95 1.70
C VAL A 51 -0.12 1.70 0.96
N HIS A 52 -0.18 0.55 1.64
CA HIS A 52 -0.68 -0.70 1.07
C HIS A 52 -2.11 -0.56 0.55
N LYS A 53 -2.97 0.11 1.34
CA LYS A 53 -4.37 0.36 0.96
C LYS A 53 -4.44 1.23 -0.30
N GLN A 54 -3.76 2.37 -0.32
CA GLN A 54 -3.78 3.29 -1.46
C GLN A 54 -3.26 2.61 -2.75
N ALA A 55 -2.17 1.84 -2.65
CA ALA A 55 -1.65 1.09 -3.78
C ALA A 55 -2.61 0.00 -4.26
N GLY A 56 -3.24 -0.74 -3.33
CA GLY A 56 -4.23 -1.76 -3.65
C GLY A 56 -5.50 -1.20 -4.31
N GLU A 57 -5.94 0.00 -3.94
CA GLU A 57 -7.04 0.70 -4.61
C GLU A 57 -6.73 1.00 -6.07
N VAL A 58 -5.48 1.39 -6.39
CA VAL A 58 -5.03 1.62 -7.77
C VAL A 58 -4.94 0.30 -8.56
N VAL A 59 -4.40 -0.77 -7.98
CA VAL A 59 -4.39 -2.11 -8.61
C VAL A 59 -5.81 -2.55 -8.97
N LEU A 60 -6.76 -2.40 -8.05
CA LEU A 60 -8.17 -2.73 -8.28
C LEU A 60 -8.80 -1.87 -9.39
N ALA A 61 -8.39 -0.61 -9.53
CA ALA A 61 -8.88 0.25 -10.60
C ALA A 61 -8.42 -0.27 -11.98
N PHE A 62 -7.13 -0.59 -12.12
CA PHE A 62 -6.58 -1.16 -13.36
C PHE A 62 -7.23 -2.49 -13.73
N LEU A 63 -7.45 -3.40 -12.76
CA LEU A 63 -8.11 -4.68 -13.01
C LEU A 63 -9.54 -4.50 -13.55
N LYS A 64 -10.31 -3.58 -12.95
CA LYS A 64 -11.67 -3.27 -13.42
C LYS A 64 -11.70 -2.66 -14.82
N GLU A 65 -10.68 -1.88 -15.19
CA GLU A 65 -10.56 -1.32 -16.53
C GLU A 65 -10.24 -2.39 -17.57
N ALA A 66 -9.38 -3.37 -17.22
CA ALA A 66 -9.09 -4.51 -18.07
C ALA A 66 -10.35 -5.36 -18.32
N GLU A 67 -11.09 -5.72 -17.26
CA GLU A 67 -12.34 -6.49 -17.35
C GLU A 67 -13.41 -5.80 -18.21
N LYS A 68 -13.55 -4.47 -18.09
CA LYS A 68 -14.47 -3.68 -18.94
C LYS A 68 -14.05 -3.67 -20.40
N SER A 69 -12.76 -3.68 -20.68
CA SER A 69 -12.25 -3.67 -22.06
C SER A 69 -12.53 -5.00 -22.77
N GLU A 70 -12.49 -6.11 -22.04
CA GLU A 70 -12.79 -7.45 -22.55
C GLU A 70 -14.30 -7.67 -22.80
N CYS A 71 -15.18 -7.10 -21.97
CA CYS A 71 -16.63 -7.28 -22.11
C CYS A 71 -17.27 -6.44 -23.26
N ASN A 72 -16.51 -5.50 -23.84
CA ASN A 72 -16.95 -4.64 -24.94
C ASN A 72 -16.40 -5.08 -26.32
N MET A 73 -15.70 -6.22 -26.39
CA MET A 73 -15.30 -6.90 -27.63
C MET A 73 -16.28 -8.02 -27.97
#